data_AF-A0AA88ZKP8-F1
#
_entry.id   AF-A0AA88ZKP8-F1
#
_cell.length_a   1.000
_cell.length_b   1.000
_cell.length_c   1.000
_cell.angle_alpha   90.00
_cell.angle_beta   90.00
_cell.angle_gamma   90.00
#
_symmetry.space_group_name_H-M   'P 1'
#
loop_
_entity.id
_entity.type
_entity.pdbx_description
1 polymer ?
#
loop_
_entity_poly.entity_id
_entity_poly.type
_entity_poly.pdbx_seq_one_letter_code
_entity_poly.pdbx_strand_id
1 'polypeptide(L)'
;MEENLKRGCVLSGWLWLGLIGSIINLIALWIGPVSKITEFANTPLSQKILLSVVNLVFFISIIGILRWKKVFTYGYIGGTLLSFVAAFIGQKFEIPMFISALIGVLLNLWASYALLRLFEKLEIQCSNEGAEEIKNDVNL
;
A
#
# COMPACT_ATOMS: atom_id res chain seq x y z
N MET A 1 15.55 16.70 12.58
CA MET A 1 14.97 15.40 12.99
C MET A 1 13.43 15.40 12.95
N GLU A 2 12.76 16.52 13.25
CA GLU A 2 11.28 16.61 13.27
C GLU A 2 10.57 16.50 11.90
N GLU A 3 11.13 17.04 10.82
CA GLU A 3 10.49 16.99 9.50
C GLU A 3 10.38 15.57 8.93
N ASN A 4 11.38 14.72 9.20
CA ASN A 4 11.38 13.31 8.79
C ASN A 4 10.36 12.50 9.58
N LEU A 5 10.14 12.85 10.86
CA LEU A 5 9.16 12.22 11.74
C LEU A 5 7.72 12.58 11.33
N LYS A 6 7.46 13.83 10.92
CA LYS A 6 6.18 14.25 10.34
C LYS A 6 5.87 13.53 9.02
N ARG A 7 6.85 13.37 8.13
CA ARG A 7 6.67 12.60 6.88
C ARG A 7 6.38 11.12 7.15
N GLY A 8 7.04 10.52 8.14
CA GLY A 8 6.75 9.15 8.58
C GLY A 8 5.34 8.99 9.15
N CYS A 9 4.83 10.00 9.86
CA CYS A 9 3.47 9.99 10.42
C CYS A 9 2.39 10.02 9.33
N VAL A 10 2.54 10.87 8.31
CA VAL A 10 1.60 10.93 7.18
C VAL A 10 1.59 9.62 6.38
N LEU A 11 2.77 9.05 6.15
CA LEU A 11 2.92 7.77 5.43
C LEU A 11 2.34 6.59 6.21
N SER A 12 2.58 6.56 7.53
CA SER A 12 1.98 5.59 8.43
C SER A 12 0.45 5.72 8.43
N GLY A 13 -0.08 6.94 8.51
CA GLY A 13 -1.53 7.21 8.39
C GLY A 13 -2.12 6.74 7.06
N TRP A 14 -1.41 6.97 5.96
CA TRP A 14 -1.80 6.48 4.63
C TRP A 14 -1.86 4.94 4.57
N LEU A 15 -0.87 4.27 5.14
CA LEU A 15 -0.81 2.81 5.23
C LEU A 15 -1.93 2.24 6.11
N TRP A 16 -2.22 2.87 7.25
CA TRP A 16 -3.33 2.48 8.13
C TRP A 16 -4.69 2.66 7.45
N LEU A 17 -4.90 3.75 6.71
CA LEU A 17 -6.09 3.95 5.88
C LEU A 17 -6.22 2.84 4.83
N GLY A 18 -5.14 2.50 4.13
CA GLY A 18 -5.12 1.41 3.17
C GLY A 18 -5.41 0.04 3.79
N LEU A 19 -4.91 -0.21 5.01
CA LEU A 19 -5.16 -1.44 5.77
C LEU A 19 -6.65 -1.56 6.13
N ILE A 20 -7.23 -0.51 6.71
CA ILE A 20 -8.64 -0.46 7.10
C ILE A 20 -9.52 -0.63 5.85
N GLY A 21 -9.23 0.07 4.76
CA GLY A 21 -9.95 -0.06 3.50
C GLY A 21 -9.91 -1.50 2.94
N SER A 22 -8.76 -2.16 3.00
CA SER A 22 -8.61 -3.55 2.54
C SER A 22 -9.45 -4.53 3.38
N ILE A 23 -9.50 -4.33 4.69
CA ILE A 23 -10.32 -5.14 5.61
C ILE A 23 -11.80 -4.93 5.33
N ILE A 24 -12.25 -3.67 5.21
CA ILE A 24 -13.64 -3.34 4.93
C ILE A 24 -14.08 -3.93 3.59
N ASN A 25 -13.25 -3.84 2.55
CA ASN A 25 -13.55 -4.44 1.24
C ASN A 25 -13.62 -5.97 1.29
N LEU A 26 -12.74 -6.63 2.03
CA LEU A 26 -12.81 -8.09 2.24
C LEU A 26 -14.13 -8.48 2.93
N ILE A 27 -14.53 -7.75 3.96
CA ILE A 27 -15.81 -7.96 4.65
C ILE A 27 -16.98 -7.72 3.68
N ALA A 28 -16.95 -6.62 2.92
CA ALA A 28 -18.01 -6.26 1.99
C ALA A 28 -18.19 -7.27 0.83
N LEU A 29 -17.11 -7.90 0.36
CA LEU A 29 -17.15 -8.88 -0.73
C LEU A 29 -17.84 -10.19 -0.33
N TRP A 30 -17.71 -10.61 0.92
CA TRP A 30 -18.12 -11.94 1.40
C TRP A 30 -19.35 -11.91 2.31
N ILE A 31 -19.59 -10.80 3.03
CA ILE A 31 -20.73 -10.69 3.94
C ILE A 31 -21.96 -10.19 3.15
N GLY A 32 -22.88 -11.11 2.88
CA GLY A 32 -24.12 -10.89 2.10
C GLY A 32 -24.88 -9.58 2.39
N PRO A 33 -25.20 -9.23 3.65
CA PRO A 33 -25.90 -7.97 3.94
C PRO A 33 -25.08 -6.72 3.58
N VAL A 34 -23.75 -6.77 3.67
CA VAL A 34 -22.86 -5.67 3.32
C VAL A 34 -22.65 -5.58 1.80
N SER A 35 -22.56 -6.72 1.11
CA SER A 35 -22.42 -6.78 -0.36
C SER A 35 -23.59 -6.16 -1.12
N LYS A 36 -24.80 -6.15 -0.54
CA LYS A 36 -25.99 -5.54 -1.13
C LYS A 36 -25.97 -4.02 -1.09
N ILE A 37 -25.28 -3.45 -0.11
CA ILE A 37 -25.16 -2.00 0.10
C ILE A 37 -24.02 -1.42 -0.77
N THR A 38 -23.04 -2.25 -1.12
CA THR A 38 -21.80 -1.85 -1.80
C THR A 38 -21.76 -2.25 -3.28
N GLU A 39 -22.91 -2.59 -3.87
CA GLU A 39 -23.06 -3.09 -5.26
C GLU A 39 -22.30 -4.40 -5.58
N PHE A 40 -21.52 -4.95 -4.64
CA PHE A 40 -20.79 -6.21 -4.79
C PHE A 40 -21.69 -7.46 -4.83
N ALA A 41 -22.98 -7.31 -4.55
CA ALA A 41 -23.95 -8.41 -4.60
C ALA A 41 -24.04 -9.05 -5.99
N ASN A 42 -23.93 -8.26 -7.05
CA ASN A 42 -24.05 -8.72 -8.45
C ASN A 42 -22.70 -9.00 -9.12
N THR A 43 -21.59 -8.85 -8.40
CA THR A 43 -20.25 -9.09 -8.94
C THR A 43 -20.03 -10.59 -9.21
N PRO A 44 -19.63 -11.01 -10.42
CA PRO A 44 -19.33 -12.41 -10.74
C PRO A 44 -18.24 -12.98 -9.81
N LEU A 45 -18.32 -14.29 -9.55
CA LEU A 45 -17.41 -15.00 -8.65
C LEU A 45 -15.93 -14.80 -9.00
N SER A 46 -15.60 -14.79 -10.30
CA SER A 46 -14.24 -14.55 -10.79
C SER A 46 -13.69 -13.18 -10.40
N GLN A 47 -14.51 -12.13 -10.48
CA GLN A 47 -14.12 -10.79 -10.02
C GLN A 47 -14.03 -10.71 -8.49
N LYS A 48 -14.92 -11.40 -7.74
CA LYS A 48 -14.83 -11.47 -6.27
C LYS A 48 -13.53 -12.13 -5.80
N ILE A 49 -13.11 -13.20 -6.47
CA ILE A 49 -11.84 -13.89 -6.21
C ILE A 49 -10.68 -12.94 -6.54
N LEU A 50 -10.68 -12.30 -7.70
CA LEU A 50 -9.63 -11.36 -8.11
C LEU A 50 -9.49 -10.19 -7.11
N LEU A 51 -10.60 -9.56 -6.73
CA LEU A 51 -10.62 -8.46 -5.74
C LEU A 51 -10.13 -8.92 -4.37
N SER A 52 -10.49 -10.14 -3.96
CA SER A 52 -9.99 -10.73 -2.71
C SER A 52 -8.48 -10.92 -2.76
N VAL A 53 -7.93 -11.43 -3.85
CA VAL A 53 -6.47 -11.59 -4.05
C VAL A 53 -5.78 -10.23 -4.01
N VAL A 54 -6.30 -9.22 -4.70
CA VAL A 54 -5.77 -7.84 -4.68
C VAL A 54 -5.73 -7.30 -3.25
N ASN A 55 -6.84 -7.37 -2.51
CA ASN A 55 -6.90 -6.90 -1.12
C ASN A 55 -5.94 -7.65 -0.20
N LEU A 56 -5.73 -8.96 -0.42
CA LEU A 56 -4.80 -9.78 0.37
C LEU A 56 -3.35 -9.39 0.09
N VAL A 57 -3.00 -9.12 -1.17
CA VAL A 57 -1.67 -8.60 -1.56
C VAL A 57 -1.42 -7.24 -0.91
N PHE A 58 -2.39 -6.34 -0.92
CA PHE A 58 -2.30 -5.06 -0.22
C PHE A 58 -2.10 -5.25 1.29
N PHE A 59 -2.91 -6.11 1.92
CA PHE A 59 -2.82 -6.38 3.35
C PHE A 59 -1.43 -6.89 3.77
N ILE A 60 -0.91 -7.90 3.08
CA ILE A 60 0.43 -8.45 3.35
C ILE A 60 1.51 -7.39 3.11
N SER A 61 1.39 -6.63 2.02
CA SER A 61 2.38 -5.61 1.67
C SER A 61 2.42 -4.48 2.69
N ILE A 62 1.26 -3.98 3.14
CA ILE A 62 1.16 -2.92 4.15
C ILE A 62 1.73 -3.39 5.49
N ILE A 63 1.41 -4.61 5.95
CA ILE A 63 1.98 -5.17 7.17
C ILE A 63 3.50 -5.31 7.07
N GLY A 64 4.01 -5.77 5.92
CA GLY A 64 5.43 -5.89 5.67
C GLY A 64 6.16 -4.54 5.68
N ILE A 65 5.53 -3.51 5.11
CA ILE A 65 6.04 -2.13 5.15
C ILE A 65 6.06 -1.59 6.59
N LEU A 66 5.00 -1.82 7.37
CA LEU A 66 4.94 -1.41 8.79
C LEU A 66 6.00 -2.13 9.65
N ARG A 67 6.40 -3.35 9.25
CA ARG A 67 7.55 -4.07 9.83
C ARG A 67 8.91 -3.62 9.26
N TRP A 68 8.95 -2.46 8.62
CA TRP A 68 10.16 -1.85 8.05
C TRP A 68 10.89 -2.72 7.01
N LYS A 69 10.18 -3.59 6.27
CA LYS A 69 10.79 -4.40 5.22
C LYS A 69 10.55 -3.79 3.83
N LYS A 70 11.58 -3.15 3.28
CA LYS A 70 11.60 -2.50 1.94
C LYS A 70 11.10 -3.40 0.80
N VAL A 71 11.34 -4.72 0.88
CA VAL A 71 10.89 -5.70 -0.13
C VAL A 71 9.37 -5.67 -0.34
N PHE A 72 8.60 -5.37 0.71
CA PHE A 72 7.14 -5.34 0.63
C PHE A 72 6.61 -4.08 -0.06
N THR A 73 7.42 -3.04 -0.24
CA THR A 73 7.05 -1.89 -1.07
C THR A 73 6.88 -2.27 -2.54
N TYR A 74 7.67 -3.23 -3.04
CA TYR A 74 7.48 -3.77 -4.40
C TYR A 74 6.18 -4.57 -4.51
N GLY A 75 5.80 -5.32 -3.48
CA GLY A 75 4.49 -5.98 -3.40
C GLY A 75 3.33 -5.00 -3.42
N TYR A 76 3.47 -3.86 -2.73
CA TYR A 76 2.47 -2.79 -2.73
C TYR A 76 2.32 -2.12 -4.10
N ILE A 77 3.42 -1.90 -4.82
CA ILE A 77 3.40 -1.42 -6.22
C ILE A 77 2.72 -2.47 -7.12
N GLY A 78 3.08 -3.74 -6.97
CA GLY A 78 2.47 -4.84 -7.70
C GLY A 78 0.95 -4.92 -7.49
N GLY A 79 0.49 -4.84 -6.23
CA GLY A 79 -0.93 -4.79 -5.89
C GLY A 79 -1.65 -3.58 -6.48
N THR A 80 -0.98 -2.42 -6.55
CA THR A 80 -1.50 -1.20 -7.18
C THR A 80 -1.75 -1.38 -8.67
N LEU A 81 -0.79 -1.94 -9.39
CA LEU A 81 -0.94 -2.23 -10.82
C LEU A 81 -2.03 -3.29 -11.07
N LEU A 82 -2.06 -4.33 -10.24
CA LEU A 82 -3.05 -5.40 -10.35
C LEU A 82 -4.48 -4.89 -10.09
N SER A 83 -4.64 -3.99 -9.11
CA SER A 83 -5.90 -3.30 -8.82
C SER A 83 -6.36 -2.42 -10.00
N PHE A 84 -5.43 -1.70 -10.63
CA PHE A 84 -5.74 -0.91 -11.83
C PHE A 84 -6.28 -1.79 -12.96
N VAL A 85 -5.60 -2.89 -13.27
CA VAL A 85 -6.05 -3.82 -14.31
C VAL A 85 -7.40 -4.44 -13.93
N ALA A 86 -7.58 -4.83 -12.66
CA ALA A 86 -8.82 -5.39 -12.16
C ALA A 86 -10.02 -4.46 -12.30
N ALA A 87 -9.80 -3.13 -12.23
CA ALA A 87 -10.86 -2.13 -12.39
C ALA A 87 -11.51 -2.15 -13.79
N PHE A 88 -10.80 -2.61 -14.82
CA PHE A 88 -11.29 -2.64 -16.20
C PHE A 88 -11.77 -4.02 -16.66
N ILE A 89 -11.47 -5.07 -15.91
CA ILE A 89 -11.89 -6.43 -16.27
C ILE A 89 -13.39 -6.55 -16.01
N GLY A 90 -14.18 -6.81 -17.06
CA GLY A 90 -15.60 -7.16 -16.94
C GLY A 90 -16.56 -6.01 -16.62
N GLN A 91 -16.10 -4.76 -16.70
CA GLN A 91 -16.95 -3.56 -16.62
C GLN A 91 -17.00 -2.82 -17.96
N LYS A 92 -18.08 -2.09 -18.23
CA LYS A 92 -18.14 -1.19 -19.40
C LYS A 92 -17.17 -0.03 -19.15
N PHE A 93 -16.38 0.30 -20.16
CA PHE A 93 -15.40 1.37 -20.04
C PHE A 93 -16.11 2.72 -19.93
N GLU A 94 -15.99 3.36 -18.77
CA GLU A 94 -16.51 4.69 -18.51
C GLU A 94 -15.37 5.64 -18.15
N ILE A 95 -15.38 6.83 -18.74
CA ILE A 95 -14.39 7.89 -18.48
C ILE A 95 -14.24 8.19 -16.97
N PRO A 96 -15.32 8.34 -16.17
CA PRO A 96 -15.16 8.60 -14.73
C PRO A 96 -14.44 7.47 -13.97
N MET A 97 -14.68 6.21 -14.36
CA MET A 97 -14.00 5.04 -13.78
C MET A 97 -12.52 5.00 -14.15
N PHE A 98 -12.18 5.35 -15.39
CA PHE A 98 -10.79 5.45 -15.81
C PHE A 98 -10.04 6.52 -15.02
N ILE A 99 -10.64 7.71 -14.87
CA ILE A 99 -10.04 8.82 -14.13
C ILE A 99 -9.82 8.45 -12.65
N SER A 100 -10.81 7.83 -12.01
CA SER A 100 -10.69 7.45 -10.59
C SER A 100 -9.63 6.36 -10.38
N ALA A 101 -9.58 5.35 -11.25
CA ALA A 101 -8.55 4.32 -11.24
C ALA A 101 -7.15 4.91 -11.46
N LEU A 102 -7.02 5.86 -12.40
CA LEU A 102 -5.75 6.52 -12.70
C LEU A 102 -5.25 7.34 -11.50
N ILE A 103 -6.12 8.15 -10.88
CA ILE A 103 -5.79 8.93 -9.69
C ILE A 103 -5.36 8.00 -8.54
N GLY A 104 -6.08 6.90 -8.33
CA GLY A 104 -5.74 5.90 -7.31
C GLY A 104 -4.35 5.30 -7.51
N VAL A 105 -3.99 4.95 -8.75
CA VAL A 105 -2.64 4.45 -9.08
C VAL A 105 -1.57 5.50 -8.83
N LEU A 106 -1.78 6.73 -9.29
CA LEU A 106 -0.83 7.83 -9.12
C LEU A 106 -0.54 8.09 -7.64
N LEU A 107 -1.58 8.12 -6.80
CA LEU A 107 -1.43 8.32 -5.36
C LEU A 107 -0.68 7.17 -4.68
N ASN A 108 -1.00 5.92 -5.02
CA ASN A 108 -0.33 4.76 -4.45
C ASN A 108 1.14 4.64 -4.92
N LEU A 109 1.44 5.00 -6.16
CA LEU A 109 2.81 5.08 -6.67
C LEU A 109 3.61 6.19 -5.98
N TRP A 110 2.99 7.36 -5.76
CA TRP A 110 3.61 8.45 -5.01
C TRP A 110 3.93 8.02 -3.57
N ALA A 111 2.98 7.35 -2.90
CA ALA A 111 3.21 6.81 -1.55
C ALA A 111 4.34 5.76 -1.53
N SER A 112 4.39 4.89 -2.54
CA SER A 112 5.45 3.89 -2.70
C SER A 112 6.82 4.52 -2.88
N TYR A 113 6.91 5.57 -3.70
CA TYR A 113 8.14 6.32 -3.91
C TYR A 113 8.59 7.03 -2.63
N ALA A 114 7.67 7.66 -1.92
CA ALA A 114 7.95 8.28 -0.63
C ALA A 114 8.43 7.26 0.41
N LEU A 115 7.86 6.05 0.42
CA LEU A 115 8.31 4.93 1.26
C LEU A 115 9.74 4.50 0.94
N LEU A 116 10.03 4.26 -0.35
CA LEU A 116 11.38 3.86 -0.79
C LEU A 116 12.43 4.90 -0.40
N ARG A 117 12.13 6.19 -0.60
CA ARG A 117 13.02 7.28 -0.22
C ARG A 117 13.21 7.39 1.30
N LEU A 118 12.19 7.04 2.08
CA LEU A 118 12.26 7.03 3.55
C LEU A 118 13.13 5.86 4.03
N PHE A 119 12.96 4.66 3.43
CA PHE A 119 13.84 3.52 3.69
C PHE A 119 15.31 3.79 3.32
N GLU A 120 15.56 4.39 2.15
CA GLU A 120 16.92 4.74 1.72
C GLU A 120 17.59 5.73 2.68
N LYS A 121 16.84 6.74 3.16
CA LYS A 121 17.36 7.67 4.17
C LYS A 121 17.67 7.00 5.51
N LEU A 122 16.83 6.07 5.97
CA LEU A 122 17.07 5.33 7.20
C LEU A 122 18.29 4.41 7.08
N GLU A 123 18.49 3.78 5.92
CA GLU A 123 19.65 2.94 5.62
C GLU A 123 20.96 3.76 5.67
N ILE A 124 20.95 4.98 5.13
CA ILE A 124 22.10 5.91 5.18
C ILE A 124 22.38 6.39 6.62
N GLN A 125 21.35 6.69 7.42
CA GLN A 125 21.55 7.10 8.81
C GLN A 125 22.08 5.97 9.69
N CYS A 126 21.56 4.75 9.54
CA CYS A 126 22.04 3.58 10.28
C CYS A 126 23.48 3.22 9.89
N SER A 127 23.86 3.38 8.62
CA SER A 127 25.25 3.21 8.17
C SER A 127 26.21 4.27 8.73
N ASN A 128 25.75 5.50 8.96
CA ASN A 128 26.57 6.58 9.52
C ASN A 128 26.69 6.49 11.05
N GLU A 129 25.64 6.09 11.77
CA GLU A 129 25.72 5.83 13.21
C GLU A 129 26.68 4.66 13.52
N GLY A 130 26.66 3.60 12.71
CA GLY A 130 27.65 2.51 12.83
C GLY A 130 29.09 2.93 12.50
N ALA A 131 29.28 3.98 11.69
CA ALA A 131 30.61 4.54 11.41
C ALA A 131 31.10 5.50 12.50
N GLU A 132 30.19 6.16 13.23
CA GLU A 132 30.54 6.99 14.39
C GLU A 132 30.89 6.16 15.63
N GLU A 133 30.24 5.01 15.87
CA GLU A 133 30.64 4.08 16.93
C GLU A 133 32.09 3.59 16.76
N ILE A 134 32.49 3.20 15.54
CA ILE A 134 33.85 2.71 15.26
C ILE A 134 34.92 3.80 15.45
N LYS A 135 34.58 5.08 15.20
CA LYS A 135 35.53 6.19 15.43
C LYS A 135 35.76 6.51 16.90
N ASN A 136 34.80 6.21 17.77
CA ASN A 136 34.93 6.44 19.20
C ASN A 136 35.69 5.29 19.90
N ASP A 137 35.67 4.07 19.36
CA ASP A 137 36.44 2.93 19.89
C ASP A 137 37.92 2.92 19.47
N VAL A 138 38.32 3.63 18.42
CA VAL A 138 39.74 3.72 18.00
C VAL A 138 40.53 4.81 18.75
N ASN A 139 39.85 5.69 19.49
CA ASN A 139 40.45 6.78 20.25
C ASN A 139 40.57 6.52 21.77
N LEU A 140 40.49 5.25 22.21
CA LEU A 140 40.72 4.87 23.61
C LEU A 140 42.03 4.09 23.80
#